data_AF-A0A2T3GKM0-F1
#
_entry.id   AF-A0A2T3GKM0-F1
#
_cell.length_a   1.000
_cell.length_b   1.000
_cell.length_c   1.000
_cell.angle_alpha   90.00
_cell.angle_beta   90.00
_cell.angle_gamma   90.00
#
_symmetry.space_group_name_H-M   'P 1'
#
loop_
_entity.id
_entity.type
_entity.pdbx_description
1 polymer ?
#
loop_
_entity_poly.entity_id
_entity_poly.type
_entity_poly.pdbx_seq_one_letter_code
_entity_poly.pdbx_strand_id
1 'polypeptide(L)'
;MLALFQTIDLALNLYTWVLIASAIFSWLYAFNVINSSNQFVNSVGSFLYAVTEPALRPIRRILPDLGGIDISPIILLLIIFFFRSLMWNTLYPLVGR
;
A
#
# COMPACT_ATOMS: atom_id res chain seq x y z
N MET A 1 3.72 -20.41 17.19
CA MET A 1 3.68 -19.94 15.78
C MET A 1 2.63 -18.85 15.55
N LEU A 2 1.48 -18.86 16.25
CA LEU A 2 0.45 -17.81 16.17
C LEU A 2 0.98 -16.37 16.27
N ALA A 3 1.82 -16.07 17.25
CA ALA A 3 2.37 -14.71 17.44
C ALA A 3 3.10 -14.19 16.19
N LEU A 4 3.86 -15.05 15.48
CA LEU A 4 4.55 -14.67 14.25
C LEU A 4 3.56 -14.29 13.14
N PHE A 5 2.52 -15.10 12.93
CA PHE A 5 1.46 -14.82 11.96
C PHE A 5 0.73 -13.50 12.29
N GLN A 6 0.45 -13.25 13.57
CA GLN A 6 -0.16 -12.00 14.03
C GLN A 6 0.75 -10.79 13.80
N THR A 7 2.06 -10.91 14.08
CA THR A 7 3.02 -9.82 13.84
C THR A 7 3.13 -9.50 12.35
N ILE A 8 3.16 -10.51 11.48
CA ILE A 8 3.17 -10.32 10.02
C ILE A 8 1.86 -9.68 9.56
N ASP A 9 0.72 -10.16 10.05
CA ASP A 9 -0.59 -9.58 9.70
C ASP A 9 -0.70 -8.11 10.12
N LEU A 10 -0.21 -7.79 11.32
CA LEU A 10 -0.15 -6.42 11.82
C LEU A 10 0.70 -5.53 10.91
N ALA A 11 1.89 -5.99 10.49
CA ALA A 11 2.75 -5.24 9.58
C ALA A 11 2.08 -5.00 8.23
N LEU A 12 1.44 -6.03 7.65
CA LEU A 12 0.67 -5.91 6.39
C LEU A 12 -0.53 -4.98 6.53
N ASN A 13 -1.21 -5.00 7.67
CA ASN A 13 -2.32 -4.11 7.98
C ASN A 13 -1.86 -2.64 8.10
N LEU A 14 -0.78 -2.38 8.85
CA LEU A 14 -0.20 -1.04 8.94
C LEU A 14 0.22 -0.51 7.57
N TYR A 15 0.90 -1.35 6.78
CA TYR A 15 1.30 -0.99 5.42
C TYR A 15 0.09 -0.73 4.51
N THR A 16 -1.01 -1.47 4.69
CA THR A 16 -2.28 -1.24 3.98
C THR A 16 -2.83 0.17 4.26
N TRP A 17 -2.81 0.61 5.52
CA TRP A 17 -3.24 1.97 5.87
C TRP A 17 -2.33 3.05 5.30
N VAL A 18 -1.01 2.85 5.31
CA VAL A 18 -0.05 3.76 4.66
C VAL A 18 -0.33 3.85 3.16
N LEU A 19 -0.61 2.72 2.52
CA LEU A 19 -0.91 2.67 1.09
C LEU A 19 -2.21 3.40 0.74
N ILE A 20 -3.25 3.22 1.55
CA ILE A 20 -4.51 3.96 1.42
C ILE A 20 -4.27 5.47 1.61
N ALA A 21 -3.52 5.85 2.64
CA ALA A 21 -3.16 7.25 2.88
C ALA A 21 -2.39 7.84 1.68
N SER A 22 -1.45 7.09 1.10
CA SER A 22 -0.70 7.50 -0.10
C SER A 22 -1.60 7.66 -1.31
N ALA A 23 -2.56 6.75 -1.54
CA ALA A 23 -3.50 6.84 -2.65
C ALA A 23 -4.43 8.06 -2.51
N ILE A 24 -4.98 8.27 -1.31
CA ILE A 24 -5.80 9.45 -1.00
C ILE A 24 -4.96 10.73 -1.19
N PHE A 25 -3.74 10.78 -0.65
CA PHE A 25 -2.85 11.92 -0.81
C PHE A 25 -2.58 12.23 -2.29
N SER A 26 -2.32 11.20 -3.10
CA SER A 26 -2.13 11.34 -4.54
C SER A 26 -3.35 11.95 -5.23
N TRP A 27 -4.57 11.54 -4.87
CA TRP A 27 -5.79 12.13 -5.42
C TRP A 27 -6.01 13.56 -4.94
N LEU A 28 -5.80 13.84 -3.65
CA LEU A 28 -5.91 15.19 -3.11
C LEU A 28 -4.94 16.15 -3.83
N TYR A 29 -3.74 15.69 -4.15
CA TYR A 29 -2.77 16.45 -4.93
C TYR A 29 -3.21 16.60 -6.40
N ALA A 30 -3.58 15.51 -7.06
CA ALA A 30 -3.99 15.52 -8.48
C ALA A 30 -5.22 16.40 -8.75
N PHE A 31 -6.18 16.44 -7.83
CA PHE A 31 -7.38 17.27 -7.93
C PHE A 31 -7.20 18.69 -7.36
N ASN A 32 -5.97 19.11 -7.07
CA ASN A 32 -5.65 20.44 -6.50
C ASN A 32 -6.40 20.75 -5.19
N VAL A 33 -6.77 19.74 -4.41
CA VAL A 33 -7.43 19.92 -3.10
C VAL A 33 -6.42 20.38 -2.05
N ILE A 34 -5.19 19.89 -2.14
CA ILE A 34 -4.08 20.28 -1.26
C ILE A 34 -2.96 20.91 -2.08
N ASN A 35 -2.32 21.93 -1.52
CA ASN A 35 -1.25 22.67 -2.18
C ASN A 35 0.13 22.22 -1.66
N SER A 36 1.01 21.80 -2.58
CA SER A 36 2.39 21.40 -2.27
C SER A 36 3.31 22.54 -1.82
N SER A 37 2.88 23.80 -1.99
CA SER A 37 3.63 24.96 -1.48
C SER A 37 3.72 24.97 0.04
N ASN A 38 2.85 24.23 0.74
CA ASN A 38 2.95 24.04 2.18
C ASN A 38 4.01 22.97 2.51
N GLN A 39 5.03 23.34 3.28
CA GLN A 39 6.12 22.45 3.66
C GLN A 39 5.65 21.19 4.41
N PHE A 40 4.59 21.28 5.21
CA PHE A 40 3.99 20.12 5.88
C PHE A 40 3.42 19.12 4.88
N VAL A 41 2.60 19.59 3.93
CA VAL A 41 1.99 18.76 2.88
C VAL A 41 3.07 18.08 2.05
N ASN A 42 4.10 18.83 1.64
CA ASN A 42 5.21 18.27 0.88
C ASN A 42 5.99 17.20 1.66
N SER A 43 6.20 17.40 2.96
CA SER A 43 6.92 16.44 3.81
C SER A 43 6.13 15.13 3.99
N VAL A 44 4.82 15.22 4.23
CA VAL A 44 3.94 14.05 4.31
C VAL A 44 3.89 13.30 2.99
N GLY A 45 3.73 14.02 1.87
CA GLY A 45 3.74 13.41 0.54
C GLY A 45 5.04 12.70 0.22
N SER A 46 6.18 13.33 0.53
CA SER A 46 7.51 12.74 0.32
C SER A 46 7.71 11.47 1.15
N PHE A 47 7.24 11.46 2.40
CA PHE A 47 7.28 10.29 3.26
C PHE A 47 6.42 9.14 2.70
N LEU A 48 5.15 9.42 2.37
CA LEU A 48 4.23 8.42 1.80
C LEU A 48 4.77 7.83 0.50
N TYR A 49 5.31 8.69 -0.38
CA TYR A 49 5.96 8.26 -1.60
C TYR A 49 7.18 7.38 -1.32
N ALA A 50 8.10 7.80 -0.44
CA ALA A 50 9.31 7.04 -0.14
C ALA A 50 9.01 5.64 0.44
N VAL A 51 7.99 5.52 1.28
CA VAL A 51 7.60 4.24 1.90
C VAL A 51 6.89 3.32 0.91
N THR A 52 6.08 3.86 0.00
CA THR A 52 5.26 3.04 -0.92
C THR A 52 5.95 2.76 -2.27
N GLU A 53 6.88 3.61 -2.70
CA GLU A 53 7.56 3.52 -4.00
C GLU A 53 8.24 2.17 -4.25
N PRO A 54 8.97 1.55 -3.29
CA PRO A 54 9.64 0.27 -3.53
C PRO A 54 8.67 -0.86 -3.95
N ALA A 55 7.44 -0.84 -3.45
CA ALA A 55 6.42 -1.83 -3.79
C ALA A 55 5.55 -1.42 -4.99
N LEU A 56 5.30 -0.12 -5.16
CA LEU A 56 4.49 0.40 -6.27
C LEU A 56 5.25 0.45 -7.59
N ARG A 57 6.56 0.75 -7.57
CA ARG A 57 7.38 0.90 -8.78
C ARG A 57 7.41 -0.35 -9.66
N PRO A 58 7.57 -1.58 -9.14
CA PRO A 58 7.50 -2.78 -9.96
C PRO A 58 6.13 -2.97 -10.61
N ILE A 59 5.04 -2.65 -9.89
CA ILE A 59 3.68 -2.77 -10.40
C ILE A 59 3.44 -1.78 -11.54
N ARG A 60 3.84 -0.51 -11.36
CA ARG A 60 3.74 0.54 -12.38
C ARG A 60 4.50 0.21 -13.66
N ARG A 61 5.60 -0.53 -13.58
CA ARG A 61 6.37 -0.96 -14.76
C ARG A 61 5.65 -2.02 -15.60
N ILE A 62 4.72 -2.76 -15.01
CA ILE A 62 3.99 -3.84 -15.66
C ILE A 62 2.64 -3.34 -16.19
N LEU A 63 2.04 -2.35 -15.53
CA LEU A 63 0.77 -1.78 -15.94
C LEU A 63 0.94 -0.90 -17.20
N PRO A 64 -0.04 -0.95 -18.13
CA PRO A 64 -0.11 0.02 -19.22
C PRO A 64 -0.39 1.42 -18.65
N ASP A 65 -0.07 2.46 -19.42
CA ASP A 65 -0.40 3.84 -19.04
C ASP A 65 -1.93 4.04 -19.10
N LEU A 66 -2.56 4.28 -17.95
CA LEU A 66 -4.02 4.38 -17.80
C LEU A 66 -4.52 5.83 -17.80
N GLY A 67 -3.81 6.74 -18.48
CA GLY A 67 -4.26 8.11 -18.66
C GLY A 67 -4.09 8.97 -17.42
N GLY A 68 -2.95 8.83 -16.73
CA GLY A 68 -2.55 9.70 -15.62
C GLY A 68 -3.15 9.36 -14.25
N ILE A 69 -4.02 8.36 -14.15
CA ILE A 69 -4.51 7.83 -12.86
C ILE A 69 -3.68 6.60 -12.48
N ASP A 70 -3.00 6.69 -11.34
CA ASP A 70 -2.20 5.57 -10.83
C ASP A 70 -3.08 4.52 -10.14
N ILE A 71 -3.33 3.40 -10.82
CA ILE A 71 -4.08 2.24 -10.30
C ILE A 71 -3.16 1.28 -9.51
N SER A 72 -1.84 1.49 -9.52
CA SER A 72 -0.91 0.59 -8.83
C SER A 72 -1.17 0.40 -7.32
N PRO A 73 -1.68 1.40 -6.55
CA PRO A 73 -2.07 1.16 -5.16
C PRO A 73 -3.19 0.14 -5.01
N ILE A 74 -4.18 0.15 -5.90
CA ILE A 74 -5.29 -0.81 -5.87
C ILE A 74 -4.78 -2.23 -6.12
N ILE A 75 -3.91 -2.40 -7.12
CA ILE A 75 -3.29 -3.69 -7.42
C ILE A 75 -2.48 -4.20 -6.22
N LEU A 76 -1.69 -3.33 -5.59
CA LEU A 76 -0.92 -3.70 -4.41
C LEU A 76 -1.81 -4.07 -3.21
N LEU A 77 -2.94 -3.38 -3.00
CA LEU A 77 -3.93 -3.73 -1.99
C LEU A 77 -4.50 -5.14 -2.20
N LEU A 78 -4.83 -5.49 -3.46
CA LEU A 78 -5.31 -6.83 -3.80
C LEU A 78 -4.27 -7.91 -3.53
N ILE A 79 -2.99 -7.63 -3.85
CA ILE A 79 -1.87 -8.53 -3.57
C ILE A 79 -1.73 -8.74 -2.05
N ILE A 80 -1.74 -7.68 -1.26
CA ILE A 80 -1.66 -7.76 0.21
C ILE A 80 -2.84 -8.55 0.78
N PHE A 81 -4.06 -8.26 0.31
CA PHE A 81 -5.25 -9.00 0.71
C PHE A 81 -5.11 -10.50 0.44
N PHE A 82 -4.66 -10.86 -0.77
CA PHE A 82 -4.43 -12.25 -1.14
C PHE A 82 -3.40 -12.92 -0.22
N PHE A 83 -2.26 -12.26 0.06
CA PHE A 83 -1.26 -12.80 0.97
C PHE A 83 -1.77 -12.99 2.39
N ARG A 84 -2.54 -12.04 2.93
CA ARG A 84 -3.17 -12.18 4.25
C ARG A 84 -4.16 -13.36 4.27
N SER A 85 -4.99 -13.48 3.24
CA SER A 85 -5.94 -14.59 3.09
C SER A 85 -5.23 -15.94 3.00
N LEU A 86 -4.21 -16.06 2.15
CA LEU A 86 -3.40 -17.27 2.01
C LEU A 86 -2.74 -17.66 3.35
N MET A 87 -2.19 -16.68 4.05
CA MET A 87 -1.54 -16.87 5.33
C MET A 87 -2.49 -17.43 6.40
N TRP A 88 -3.67 -16.84 6.57
CA TRP A 88 -4.62 -17.26 7.61
C TRP A 88 -5.44 -18.49 7.26
N ASN A 89 -5.86 -18.62 6.00
CA ASN A 89 -6.78 -19.67 5.58
C ASN A 89 -6.06 -20.94 5.14
N THR A 90 -4.80 -20.83 4.69
CA THR A 90 -4.03 -21.97 4.17
C THR A 90 -2.83 -22.29 5.04
N LEU A 91 -1.92 -21.33 5.29
CA LEU A 91 -0.66 -21.63 5.98
C LEU A 91 -0.83 -21.87 7.48
N TYR A 92 -1.59 -21.03 8.18
CA TYR A 92 -1.78 -21.15 9.63
C TYR A 92 -2.39 -22.51 10.04
N PRO A 93 -3.44 -23.04 9.38
CA PRO A 93 -4.00 -24.35 9.72
C PRO A 93 -3.06 -25.53 9.43
N LEU A 94 -2.14 -25.40 8.46
CA LEU A 94 -1.17 -26.45 8.12
C LEU A 94 -0.02 -26.50 9.14
N VAL A 95 0.34 -25.36 9.70
CA VAL A 95 1.48 -25.19 10.61
C VAL A 95 1.07 -25.19 12.08
N GLY A 96 -0.19 -24.84 12.37
CA GLY A 96 -0.76 -24.76 13.72
C GLY A 96 -1.42 -26.05 14.22
N ARG A 97 -1.19 -27.18 13.54
CA ARG A 97 -1.51 -28.52 14.05
C ARG A 97 -0.40 -29.04 14.96
#